data_AF-A0A7Y5NXC3-F1
#
_entry.id   AF-A0A7Y5NXC3-F1
#
_cell.length_a   1.000
_cell.length_b   1.000
_cell.length_c   1.000
_cell.angle_alpha   90.00
_cell.angle_beta   90.00
_cell.angle_gamma   90.00
#
_symmetry.space_group_name_H-M   'P 1'
#
loop_
_entity.id
_entity.type
_entity.pdbx_description
1 polymer ?
#
loop_
_entity_poly.entity_id
_entity_poly.type
_entity_poly.pdbx_seq_one_letter_code
_entity_poly.pdbx_strand_id
1 'polypeptide(L)'
;MFKRFYDSGWQHPGIAFLGLFPFLLAFATRQRFLLGFVALFAYEILADALFTGALNPARGLGFDSSIAIAFVILGDFRYFVVVEWALRRGSRDPGAIGPGPLSAWVVGLAFAFIVPVVSTIPQLAMPQAFPSDDPYGLHRIFILYELLFLGLALVLRFVVLPRRLRGADPSVASWVLKLTMFEIAQYALWSGADAFILATHADVGYLFRVVPNALYYALFVPFVWWTAPASVREGKLAQTA
;
A
#
# COMPACT_ATOMS: atom_id res chain seq x y z
N MET A 1 -18.34 32.46 8.27
CA MET A 1 -17.09 31.71 8.06
C MET A 1 -16.93 30.58 9.08
N PHE A 2 -16.91 30.86 10.39
CA PHE A 2 -16.73 29.85 11.44
C PHE A 2 -17.77 28.73 11.46
N LYS A 3 -19.06 29.05 11.34
CA LYS A 3 -20.13 28.03 11.27
C LYS A 3 -19.94 27.05 10.10
N ARG A 4 -19.52 27.55 8.93
CA ARG A 4 -19.25 26.71 7.74
C ARG A 4 -18.06 25.78 7.96
N PHE A 5 -17.04 26.22 8.69
CA PHE A 5 -15.90 25.37 9.07
C PHE A 5 -16.31 24.33 10.11
N TYR A 6 -17.07 24.73 11.14
CA TYR A 6 -17.62 23.83 12.14
C TYR A 6 -18.49 22.74 11.49
N ASP A 7 -19.42 23.11 10.62
CA ASP A 7 -20.29 22.17 9.91
C ASP A 7 -19.57 21.36 8.80
N SER A 8 -18.26 21.53 8.60
CA SER A 8 -17.50 20.83 7.56
C SER A 8 -16.93 19.51 8.05
N GLY A 9 -16.64 18.60 7.09
CA GLY A 9 -15.99 17.33 7.38
C GLY A 9 -14.61 17.47 8.05
N TRP A 10 -13.96 18.63 7.94
CA TRP A 10 -12.69 18.90 8.63
C TRP A 10 -12.84 18.86 10.14
N GLN A 11 -13.96 19.35 10.69
CA GLN A 11 -14.20 19.27 12.13
C GLN A 11 -14.44 17.81 12.52
N HIS A 12 -15.42 17.15 11.90
CA HIS A 12 -15.71 15.74 12.08
C HIS A 12 -16.02 15.09 10.73
N PRO A 13 -15.28 14.05 10.31
CA PRO A 13 -14.31 13.27 11.10
C PRO A 13 -12.84 13.77 11.07
N GLY A 14 -12.49 14.81 10.31
CA GLY A 14 -11.10 15.21 10.02
C GLY A 14 -10.18 15.41 11.24
N ILE A 15 -10.58 16.26 12.21
CA ILE A 15 -9.80 16.50 13.43
C ILE A 15 -9.61 15.22 14.24
N ALA A 16 -10.61 14.33 14.28
CA ALA A 16 -10.53 13.09 15.05
C ALA A 16 -9.43 12.17 14.49
N PHE A 17 -9.35 12.04 13.17
CA PHE A 17 -8.26 11.31 12.52
C PHE A 17 -6.92 11.97 12.82
N LEU A 18 -6.75 13.25 12.50
CA LEU A 18 -5.47 13.96 12.70
C LEU A 18 -5.00 13.93 14.17
N GLY A 19 -5.92 14.01 15.13
CA GLY A 19 -5.62 13.96 16.56
C GLY A 19 -5.26 12.57 17.08
N LEU A 20 -5.80 11.49 16.48
CA LEU A 20 -5.47 10.11 16.86
C LEU A 20 -4.12 9.65 16.31
N PHE A 21 -3.66 10.24 15.21
CA PHE A 21 -2.42 9.81 14.54
C PHE A 21 -1.17 9.84 15.44
N PRO A 22 -0.87 10.92 16.21
CA PRO A 22 0.29 10.92 17.12
C PRO A 22 0.22 9.84 18.19
N PHE A 23 -0.97 9.57 18.73
CA PHE A 23 -1.17 8.50 19.70
C PHE A 23 -0.91 7.12 19.06
N LEU A 24 -1.44 6.87 17.86
CA LEU A 24 -1.22 5.62 17.15
C LEU A 24 0.24 5.41 16.77
N LEU A 25 0.94 6.49 16.37
CA LEU A 25 2.37 6.44 16.11
C LEU A 25 3.18 6.13 17.38
N ALA A 26 2.87 6.79 18.49
CA ALA A 26 3.49 6.51 19.79
C ALA A 26 3.18 5.08 20.28
N PHE A 27 1.96 4.59 20.04
CA PHE A 27 1.59 3.21 20.32
C PHE A 27 2.40 2.25 19.46
N ALA A 28 2.41 2.42 18.13
CA ALA A 28 3.07 1.53 17.19
C ALA A 28 4.59 1.42 17.44
N THR A 29 5.24 2.52 17.79
CA THR A 29 6.68 2.55 18.12
C THR A 29 7.03 1.83 19.42
N ARG A 30 6.04 1.59 20.29
CA ARG A 30 6.18 0.83 21.54
C ARG A 30 5.71 -0.62 21.41
N GLN A 31 5.32 -1.05 20.22
CA GLN A 31 4.98 -2.44 19.94
C GLN A 31 6.11 -3.15 19.22
N ARG A 32 5.99 -4.48 19.14
CA ARG A 32 6.78 -5.28 18.20
C ARG A 32 6.41 -4.89 16.78
N PHE A 33 7.40 -4.88 15.88
CA PHE A 33 7.25 -4.34 14.52
C PHE A 33 5.94 -4.71 13.84
N LEU A 34 5.61 -6.00 13.76
CA LEU A 34 4.44 -6.44 13.00
C LEU A 34 3.12 -5.92 13.60
N LEU A 35 3.02 -5.85 14.93
CA LEU A 35 1.81 -5.31 15.58
C LEU A 35 1.71 -3.79 15.38
N GLY A 36 2.83 -3.08 15.52
CA GLY A 36 2.89 -1.64 15.24
C GLY A 36 2.59 -1.33 13.78
N PHE A 37 3.11 -2.15 12.85
CA PHE A 37 2.84 -2.10 11.42
C PHE A 37 1.34 -2.27 11.13
N VAL A 38 0.73 -3.33 11.67
CA VAL A 38 -0.71 -3.60 11.49
C VAL A 38 -1.55 -2.45 12.01
N ALA A 39 -1.25 -1.91 13.20
CA ALA A 39 -1.99 -0.78 13.76
C ALA A 39 -1.84 0.48 12.91
N LEU A 40 -0.61 0.82 12.49
CA LEU A 40 -0.33 2.01 11.69
C LEU A 40 -0.98 1.93 10.31
N PHE A 41 -0.86 0.79 9.62
CA PHE A 41 -1.37 0.66 8.26
C PHE A 41 -2.86 0.32 8.19
N ALA A 42 -3.46 -0.25 9.24
CA ALA A 42 -4.92 -0.27 9.36
C ALA A 42 -5.48 1.16 9.48
N TYR A 43 -4.79 2.02 10.25
CA TYR A 43 -5.17 3.43 10.34
C TYR A 43 -4.95 4.18 9.01
N GLU A 44 -3.86 3.92 8.31
CA GLU A 44 -3.58 4.46 6.97
C GLU A 44 -4.70 4.11 5.98
N ILE A 45 -5.12 2.84 5.93
CA ILE A 45 -6.27 2.38 5.11
C ILE A 45 -7.56 3.15 5.43
N LEU A 46 -7.85 3.35 6.72
CA LEU A 46 -9.05 4.09 7.13
C LEU A 46 -8.96 5.56 6.73
N ALA A 47 -7.78 6.16 6.84
CA ALA A 47 -7.53 7.51 6.38
C ALA A 47 -7.68 7.61 4.85
N ASP A 48 -7.09 6.70 4.10
CA ASP A 48 -7.27 6.61 2.64
C ASP A 48 -8.76 6.57 2.29
N ALA A 49 -9.48 5.56 2.78
CA ALA A 49 -10.91 5.39 2.48
C ALA A 49 -11.76 6.61 2.87
N LEU A 50 -11.37 7.34 3.94
CA LEU A 50 -12.02 8.60 4.30
C LEU A 50 -11.72 9.70 3.28
N PHE A 51 -10.45 9.96 2.98
CA PHE A 51 -9.99 11.12 2.21
C PHE A 51 -10.09 10.93 0.69
N THR A 52 -10.14 9.70 0.19
CA THR A 52 -10.36 9.39 -1.24
C THR A 52 -11.79 8.93 -1.53
N GLY A 53 -12.55 8.56 -0.51
CA GLY A 53 -13.90 8.05 -0.63
C GLY A 53 -15.02 9.08 -0.63
N ALA A 54 -16.26 8.59 -0.57
CA ALA A 54 -17.46 9.42 -0.59
C ALA A 54 -17.59 10.37 0.62
N LEU A 55 -16.90 10.06 1.71
CA LEU A 55 -16.90 10.81 2.97
C LEU A 55 -15.76 11.82 3.08
N ASN A 56 -15.05 12.11 1.98
CA ASN A 56 -13.88 13.01 1.97
C ASN A 56 -14.20 14.38 2.61
N PRO A 57 -13.60 14.71 3.77
CA PRO A 57 -13.85 15.97 4.46
C PRO A 57 -13.26 17.18 3.71
N ALA A 58 -12.31 16.94 2.80
CA ALA A 58 -11.60 17.92 2.00
C ALA A 58 -12.16 18.09 0.58
N ARG A 59 -13.31 17.47 0.27
CA ARG A 59 -13.87 17.47 -1.08
C ARG A 59 -14.07 18.90 -1.60
N GLY A 60 -13.56 19.16 -2.79
CA GLY A 60 -13.70 20.46 -3.47
C GLY A 60 -12.67 21.52 -3.06
N LEU A 61 -11.63 21.14 -2.30
CA LEU A 61 -10.50 22.03 -1.98
C LEU A 61 -9.38 21.99 -3.03
N GLY A 62 -9.53 21.20 -4.11
CA GLY A 62 -8.57 21.14 -5.22
C GLY A 62 -7.34 20.26 -4.95
N PHE A 63 -7.29 19.56 -3.81
CA PHE A 63 -6.21 18.63 -3.45
C PHE A 63 -6.56 17.16 -3.66
N ASP A 64 -7.75 16.85 -4.18
CA ASP A 64 -8.29 15.49 -4.28
C ASP A 64 -7.31 14.53 -5.00
N SER A 65 -6.74 14.96 -6.13
CA SER A 65 -5.76 14.17 -6.88
C SER A 65 -4.45 13.97 -6.14
N SER A 66 -3.94 15.01 -5.46
CA SER A 66 -2.69 14.92 -4.69
C SER A 66 -2.83 13.99 -3.49
N ILE A 67 -3.99 14.01 -2.83
CA ILE A 67 -4.35 13.12 -1.73
C ILE A 67 -4.41 11.67 -2.23
N ALA A 68 -5.11 11.43 -3.35
CA ALA A 68 -5.20 10.10 -3.94
C ALA A 68 -3.80 9.54 -4.31
N ILE A 69 -2.95 10.34 -4.95
CA ILE A 69 -1.57 9.94 -5.28
C ILE A 69 -0.77 9.62 -4.01
N ALA A 70 -0.88 10.46 -2.97
CA ALA A 70 -0.17 10.23 -1.71
C ALA A 70 -0.58 8.89 -1.08
N PHE A 71 -1.87 8.56 -1.08
CA PHE A 71 -2.36 7.29 -0.54
C PHE A 71 -1.98 6.08 -1.40
N VAL A 72 -1.95 6.19 -2.72
CA VAL A 72 -1.40 5.11 -3.58
C VAL A 72 0.06 4.82 -3.22
N ILE A 73 0.87 5.88 -3.05
CA ILE A 73 2.28 5.74 -2.66
C ILE A 73 2.41 5.12 -1.27
N LEU A 74 1.58 5.54 -0.30
CA LEU A 74 1.57 4.98 1.07
C LEU A 74 1.11 3.52 1.09
N GLY A 75 0.12 3.19 0.27
CA GLY A 75 -0.38 1.85 0.03
C GLY A 75 0.71 0.91 -0.48
N ASP A 76 1.52 1.35 -1.44
CA ASP A 76 2.66 0.57 -1.94
C ASP A 76 3.82 0.51 -0.94
N PHE A 77 4.07 1.63 -0.27
CA PHE A 77 5.09 1.76 0.75
C PHE A 77 4.95 0.72 1.85
N ARG A 78 3.73 0.45 2.33
CA ARG A 78 3.50 -0.52 3.41
C ARG A 78 3.95 -1.93 3.01
N TYR A 79 3.74 -2.32 1.76
CA TYR A 79 4.21 -3.60 1.22
C TYR A 79 5.74 -3.64 1.20
N PHE A 80 6.40 -2.61 0.67
CA PHE A 80 7.87 -2.61 0.61
C PHE A 80 8.50 -2.57 2.01
N VAL A 81 7.91 -1.85 2.96
CA VAL A 81 8.38 -1.80 4.35
C VAL A 81 8.35 -3.17 5.01
N VAL A 82 7.25 -3.92 4.89
CA VAL A 82 7.16 -5.25 5.53
C VAL A 82 8.11 -6.26 4.87
N VAL A 83 8.28 -6.20 3.54
CA VAL A 83 9.24 -7.04 2.82
C VAL A 83 10.68 -6.71 3.21
N GLU A 84 11.08 -5.44 3.18
CA GLU A 84 12.45 -5.02 3.51
C GLU A 84 12.79 -5.23 4.98
N TRP A 85 11.79 -5.10 5.88
CA TRP A 85 11.91 -5.48 7.28
C TRP A 85 12.17 -6.98 7.43
N ALA A 86 11.36 -7.83 6.79
CA ALA A 86 11.51 -9.28 6.86
C ALA A 86 12.88 -9.74 6.35
N LEU A 87 13.37 -9.14 5.25
CA LEU A 87 14.71 -9.40 4.69
C LEU A 87 15.85 -9.01 5.65
N ARG A 88 15.68 -7.94 6.44
CA ARG A 88 16.70 -7.42 7.37
C ARG A 88 16.59 -7.98 8.77
N ARG A 89 15.54 -8.75 9.04
CA ARG A 89 15.32 -9.31 10.37
C ARG A 89 16.44 -10.28 10.74
N GLY A 90 16.82 -11.18 9.84
CA GLY A 90 17.89 -12.17 10.08
C GLY A 90 17.74 -12.85 11.44
N SER A 91 18.86 -13.06 12.15
CA SER A 91 18.92 -13.62 13.51
C SER A 91 18.72 -12.58 14.63
N ARG A 92 18.24 -11.37 14.31
CA ARG A 92 18.01 -10.34 15.35
C ARG A 92 16.91 -10.79 16.31
N ASP A 93 17.01 -10.31 17.55
CA ASP A 93 16.06 -10.58 18.63
C ASP A 93 14.60 -10.53 18.13
N PRO A 94 13.94 -11.69 17.99
CA PRO A 94 12.55 -11.80 17.54
C PRO A 94 11.55 -11.03 18.41
N GLY A 95 11.93 -10.73 19.65
CA GLY A 95 11.14 -10.02 20.66
C GLY A 95 11.33 -8.51 20.67
N ALA A 96 12.25 -7.96 19.89
CA ALA A 96 12.59 -6.54 19.94
C ALA A 96 11.36 -5.64 19.74
N ILE A 97 11.15 -4.74 20.69
CA ILE A 97 10.15 -3.67 20.62
C ILE A 97 10.72 -2.54 19.77
N GLY A 98 9.90 -1.99 18.88
CA GLY A 98 10.27 -0.83 18.07
C GLY A 98 9.84 -0.95 16.61
N PRO A 99 10.05 0.14 15.84
CA PRO A 99 9.65 0.22 14.43
C PRO A 99 10.55 -0.59 13.50
N GLY A 100 11.42 -1.47 14.03
CA GLY A 100 12.41 -2.17 13.22
C GLY A 100 13.52 -1.24 12.70
N PRO A 101 14.37 -1.71 11.77
CA PRO A 101 15.49 -0.93 11.28
C PRO A 101 15.01 0.20 10.36
N LEU A 102 15.49 1.42 10.58
CA LEU A 102 15.22 2.59 9.74
C LEU A 102 15.50 2.33 8.25
N SER A 103 16.50 1.51 7.94
CA SER A 103 16.84 1.15 6.57
C SER A 103 15.74 0.38 5.83
N ALA A 104 14.86 -0.34 6.53
CA ALA A 104 13.68 -0.95 5.90
C ALA A 104 12.68 0.11 5.44
N TRP A 105 12.47 1.15 6.27
CA TRP A 105 11.60 2.28 5.93
C TRP A 105 12.17 3.11 4.78
N VAL A 106 13.44 3.46 4.83
CA VAL A 106 14.08 4.26 3.77
C VAL A 106 14.10 3.52 2.43
N VAL A 107 14.49 2.24 2.43
CA VAL A 107 14.50 1.44 1.19
C VAL A 107 13.08 1.20 0.70
N GLY A 108 12.13 0.93 1.60
CA GLY A 108 10.72 0.77 1.23
C GLY A 108 10.16 2.03 0.58
N LEU A 109 10.51 3.20 1.10
CA LEU A 109 10.13 4.49 0.51
C LEU A 109 10.73 4.66 -0.88
N ALA A 110 12.01 4.35 -1.04
CA ALA A 110 12.68 4.43 -2.34
C ALA A 110 11.99 3.54 -3.39
N PHE A 111 11.58 2.32 -3.03
CA PHE A 111 10.81 1.44 -3.92
C PHE A 111 9.41 1.99 -4.23
N ALA A 112 8.71 2.54 -3.23
CA ALA A 112 7.38 3.13 -3.40
C ALA A 112 7.37 4.30 -4.40
N PHE A 113 8.49 5.04 -4.51
CA PHE A 113 8.61 6.13 -5.48
C PHE A 113 9.01 5.70 -6.89
N ILE A 114 9.43 4.46 -7.13
CA ILE A 114 9.85 4.01 -8.46
C ILE A 114 8.70 4.18 -9.47
N VAL A 115 7.54 3.59 -9.19
CA VAL A 115 6.42 3.59 -10.13
C VAL A 115 5.85 4.99 -10.35
N PRO A 116 5.56 5.82 -9.33
CA PRO A 116 5.11 7.19 -9.52
C PRO A 116 6.06 8.01 -10.41
N VAL A 117 7.38 7.95 -10.14
CA VAL A 117 8.37 8.70 -10.91
C VAL A 117 8.46 8.19 -12.35
N VAL A 118 8.55 6.87 -12.54
CA VAL A 118 8.65 6.28 -13.88
C VAL A 118 7.38 6.51 -14.69
N SER A 119 6.20 6.47 -14.07
CA SER A 119 4.92 6.72 -14.74
C SER A 119 4.76 8.16 -15.22
N THR A 120 5.52 9.11 -14.66
CA THR A 120 5.49 10.52 -15.07
C THR A 120 6.16 10.72 -16.44
N ILE A 121 7.16 9.89 -16.78
CA ILE A 121 7.92 10.00 -18.04
C ILE A 121 7.02 9.89 -19.28
N PRO A 122 6.21 8.84 -19.48
CA PRO A 122 5.34 8.73 -20.65
C PRO A 122 4.22 9.78 -20.65
N GLN A 123 3.75 10.23 -19.48
CA GLN A 123 2.75 11.31 -19.40
C GLN A 123 3.30 12.64 -19.93
N LEU A 124 4.58 12.94 -19.64
CA LEU A 124 5.26 14.13 -20.16
C LEU A 124 5.71 13.98 -21.61
N ALA A 125 6.15 12.79 -22.02
CA ALA A 125 6.65 12.54 -23.37
C ALA A 125 5.51 12.40 -24.40
N MET A 126 4.33 11.96 -23.97
CA MET A 126 3.18 11.70 -24.83
C MET A 126 1.88 12.25 -24.21
N PRO A 127 1.76 13.57 -23.97
CA PRO A 127 0.58 14.16 -23.32
C PRO A 127 -0.73 13.85 -24.06
N GLN A 128 -0.69 13.72 -25.39
CA GLN A 128 -1.83 13.32 -26.22
C GLN A 128 -2.36 11.90 -25.93
N ALA A 129 -1.56 11.04 -25.30
CA ALA A 129 -1.98 9.70 -24.88
C ALA A 129 -2.68 9.72 -23.51
N PHE A 130 -2.54 10.83 -22.75
CA PHE A 130 -3.14 11.05 -21.43
C PHE A 130 -3.91 12.38 -21.39
N PRO A 131 -4.89 12.59 -22.29
CA PRO A 131 -5.70 13.80 -22.32
C PRO A 131 -6.47 13.97 -21.01
N SER A 132 -6.41 15.17 -20.43
CA SER A 132 -7.10 15.50 -19.16
C SER A 132 -8.61 15.69 -19.31
N ASP A 133 -9.09 15.84 -20.54
CA ASP A 133 -10.48 16.04 -20.94
C ASP A 133 -11.20 14.73 -21.37
N ASP A 134 -10.48 13.60 -21.45
CA ASP A 134 -11.07 12.29 -21.72
C ASP A 134 -11.77 11.74 -20.47
N PRO A 135 -13.06 11.36 -20.53
CA PRO A 135 -13.75 10.67 -19.44
C PRO A 135 -13.02 9.43 -18.91
N TYR A 136 -12.21 8.79 -19.77
CA TYR A 136 -11.38 7.63 -19.44
C TYR A 136 -9.90 7.96 -19.22
N GLY A 137 -9.51 9.24 -19.28
CA GLY A 137 -8.11 9.69 -19.12
C GLY A 137 -7.48 9.21 -17.81
N LEU A 138 -8.25 9.19 -16.73
CA LEU A 138 -7.81 8.65 -15.43
C LEU A 138 -7.49 7.15 -15.50
N HIS A 139 -8.29 6.35 -16.22
CA HIS A 139 -8.02 4.92 -16.37
C HIS A 139 -6.77 4.63 -17.19
N ARG A 140 -6.37 5.52 -18.11
CA ARG A 140 -5.09 5.42 -18.83
C ARG A 140 -3.90 5.66 -17.90
N ILE A 141 -4.02 6.61 -16.98
CA ILE A 141 -2.98 6.88 -15.97
C ILE A 141 -2.90 5.70 -15.00
N PHE A 142 -4.04 5.21 -14.52
CA PHE A 142 -4.09 4.07 -13.60
C PHE A 142 -3.55 2.79 -14.24
N ILE A 143 -4.00 2.40 -15.44
CA ILE A 143 -3.49 1.17 -16.07
C ILE A 143 -1.99 1.23 -16.32
N LEU A 144 -1.43 2.40 -16.69
CA LEU A 144 0.00 2.58 -16.82
C LEU A 144 0.70 2.32 -15.48
N TYR A 145 0.23 2.96 -14.41
CA TYR A 145 0.75 2.79 -13.07
C TYR A 145 0.67 1.31 -12.63
N GLU A 146 -0.51 0.71 -12.79
CA GLU A 146 -0.81 -0.65 -12.35
C GLU A 146 0.04 -1.68 -13.10
N LEU A 147 0.25 -1.52 -14.41
CA LEU A 147 1.13 -2.36 -15.21
C LEU A 147 2.61 -2.20 -14.83
N LEU A 148 3.06 -0.96 -14.58
CA LEU A 148 4.43 -0.71 -14.12
C LEU A 148 4.68 -1.35 -12.75
N PHE A 149 3.73 -1.22 -11.82
CA PHE A 149 3.84 -1.87 -10.51
C PHE A 149 3.76 -3.39 -10.63
N LEU A 150 2.85 -3.93 -11.45
CA LEU A 150 2.78 -5.37 -11.73
C LEU A 150 4.12 -5.89 -12.25
N GLY A 151 4.73 -5.19 -13.21
CA GLY A 151 6.06 -5.50 -13.72
C GLY A 151 7.13 -5.48 -12.63
N LEU A 152 7.14 -4.45 -11.78
CA LEU A 152 8.04 -4.35 -10.63
C LEU A 152 7.84 -5.51 -9.65
N ALA A 153 6.61 -5.85 -9.31
CA ALA A 153 6.27 -6.94 -8.39
C ALA A 153 6.68 -8.30 -8.96
N LEU A 154 6.50 -8.53 -10.26
CA LEU A 154 6.98 -9.74 -10.96
C LEU A 154 8.52 -9.83 -10.92
N VAL A 155 9.23 -8.74 -11.21
CA VAL A 155 10.70 -8.68 -11.10
C VAL A 155 11.13 -8.96 -9.66
N LEU A 156 10.46 -8.38 -8.67
CA LEU A 156 10.75 -8.69 -7.27
C LEU A 156 10.53 -10.17 -6.97
N ARG A 157 9.39 -10.73 -7.37
CA ARG A 157 9.01 -12.12 -7.09
C ARG A 157 9.95 -13.16 -7.69
N PHE A 158 10.36 -12.97 -8.94
CA PHE A 158 11.04 -13.98 -9.72
C PHE A 158 12.54 -13.73 -9.88
N VAL A 159 13.00 -12.49 -9.69
CA VAL A 159 14.39 -12.09 -9.92
C VAL A 159 15.03 -11.66 -8.60
N VAL A 160 14.49 -10.66 -7.91
CA VAL A 160 15.20 -10.02 -6.78
C VAL A 160 15.07 -10.84 -5.49
N LEU A 161 13.84 -11.15 -5.06
CA LEU A 161 13.57 -11.82 -3.79
C LEU A 161 14.15 -13.24 -3.70
N PRO A 162 14.10 -14.10 -4.74
CA PRO A 162 14.72 -15.42 -4.67
C PRO A 162 16.23 -15.37 -4.42
N ARG A 163 16.91 -14.29 -4.83
CA ARG A 163 18.34 -14.07 -4.56
C ARG A 163 18.58 -13.51 -3.16
N ARG A 164 17.77 -12.52 -2.75
CA ARG A 164 17.90 -11.84 -1.44
C ARG A 164 17.44 -12.70 -0.25
N LEU A 165 16.59 -13.69 -0.50
CA LEU A 165 16.11 -14.64 0.51
C LEU A 165 17.00 -15.88 0.65
N ARG A 166 18.11 -15.97 -0.09
CA ARG A 166 19.06 -17.09 0.07
C ARG A 166 19.63 -17.08 1.49
N GLY A 167 19.43 -18.19 2.20
CA GLY A 167 19.87 -18.34 3.59
C GLY A 167 18.94 -17.72 4.64
N ALA A 168 17.79 -17.16 4.23
CA ALA A 168 16.75 -16.76 5.18
C ALA A 168 16.01 -17.99 5.73
N ASP A 169 15.36 -17.83 6.89
CA ASP A 169 14.42 -18.82 7.43
C ASP A 169 13.38 -19.20 6.35
N PRO A 170 13.22 -20.49 6.00
CA PRO A 170 12.29 -20.94 4.96
C PRO A 170 10.85 -20.46 5.17
N SER A 171 10.40 -20.36 6.42
CA SER A 171 9.05 -19.90 6.76
C SER A 171 8.87 -18.42 6.47
N VAL A 172 9.88 -17.60 6.79
CA VAL A 172 9.90 -16.16 6.48
C VAL A 172 10.03 -15.93 4.98
N ALA A 173 10.89 -16.69 4.30
CA ALA A 173 11.03 -16.61 2.85
C ALA A 173 9.72 -16.96 2.13
N SER A 174 9.07 -18.05 2.53
CA SER A 174 7.75 -18.42 1.99
C SER A 174 6.72 -17.33 2.23
N TRP A 175 6.68 -16.76 3.44
CA TRP A 175 5.78 -15.68 3.78
C TRP A 175 6.00 -14.42 2.92
N VAL A 176 7.23 -13.94 2.79
CA VAL A 176 7.57 -12.79 1.93
C VAL A 176 7.13 -13.03 0.49
N LEU A 177 7.39 -14.22 -0.07
CA LEU A 177 6.96 -14.56 -1.42
C LEU A 177 5.43 -14.63 -1.56
N LYS A 178 4.70 -15.06 -0.51
CA LYS A 178 3.23 -15.02 -0.48
C LYS A 178 2.71 -13.58 -0.46
N LEU A 179 3.32 -12.68 0.31
CA LEU A 179 2.96 -11.26 0.30
C LEU A 179 3.16 -10.65 -1.09
N THR A 180 4.29 -10.94 -1.75
CA THR A 180 4.54 -10.47 -3.12
C THR A 180 3.54 -11.04 -4.12
N MET A 181 3.13 -12.30 -3.98
CA MET A 181 2.08 -12.87 -4.83
C MET A 181 0.71 -12.23 -4.60
N PHE A 182 0.40 -11.84 -3.36
CA PHE A 182 -0.82 -11.10 -3.04
C PHE A 182 -0.84 -9.76 -3.79
N GLU A 183 0.26 -9.00 -3.75
CA GLU A 183 0.40 -7.76 -4.50
C GLU A 183 0.30 -7.96 -6.03
N ILE A 184 0.97 -9.00 -6.56
CA ILE A 184 0.86 -9.34 -7.99
C ILE A 184 -0.60 -9.60 -8.37
N ALA A 185 -1.32 -10.38 -7.56
CA ALA A 185 -2.73 -10.69 -7.84
C ALA A 185 -3.60 -9.42 -7.82
N GLN A 186 -3.39 -8.57 -6.81
CA GLN A 186 -4.11 -7.31 -6.69
C GLN A 186 -3.88 -6.39 -7.89
N TYR A 187 -2.62 -6.16 -8.26
CA TYR A 187 -2.28 -5.30 -9.39
C TYR A 187 -2.65 -5.90 -10.75
N ALA A 188 -2.62 -7.22 -10.90
CA ALA A 188 -3.13 -7.87 -12.10
C ALA A 188 -4.64 -7.71 -12.25
N LEU A 189 -5.39 -7.82 -11.15
CA LEU A 189 -6.84 -7.62 -11.15
C LEU A 189 -7.21 -6.16 -11.45
N TRP A 190 -6.51 -5.19 -10.86
CA TRP A 190 -6.68 -3.78 -11.18
C TRP A 190 -6.39 -3.49 -12.64
N SER A 191 -5.21 -3.91 -13.14
CA SER A 191 -4.81 -3.72 -14.54
C SER A 191 -5.81 -4.36 -15.51
N GLY A 192 -6.30 -5.56 -15.16
CA GLY A 192 -7.29 -6.28 -15.96
C GLY A 192 -8.64 -5.58 -16.00
N ALA A 193 -9.07 -5.00 -14.88
CA ALA A 193 -10.30 -4.22 -14.83
C ALA A 193 -10.19 -2.94 -15.65
N ASP A 194 -9.08 -2.19 -15.55
CA ASP A 194 -8.88 -0.99 -16.37
C ASP A 194 -8.72 -1.31 -17.86
N ALA A 195 -8.04 -2.40 -18.21
CA ALA A 195 -7.97 -2.86 -19.59
C ALA A 195 -9.37 -3.15 -20.14
N PHE A 196 -10.23 -3.77 -19.33
CA PHE A 196 -11.62 -4.05 -19.71
C PHE A 196 -12.43 -2.75 -19.89
N ILE A 197 -12.33 -1.80 -18.95
CA ILE A 197 -13.01 -0.50 -19.03
C ILE A 197 -12.58 0.25 -20.29
N LEU A 198 -11.28 0.33 -20.55
CA LEU A 198 -10.73 1.03 -21.72
C LEU A 198 -11.07 0.35 -23.04
N ALA A 199 -11.18 -0.99 -23.07
CA ALA A 199 -11.48 -1.73 -24.29
C ALA A 199 -12.98 -1.73 -24.65
N THR A 200 -13.86 -1.73 -23.64
CA THR A 200 -15.30 -1.94 -23.83
C THR A 200 -16.14 -0.70 -23.57
N HIS A 201 -15.62 0.27 -22.83
CA HIS A 201 -16.35 1.42 -22.31
C HIS A 201 -17.60 1.03 -21.51
N ALA A 202 -17.61 -0.18 -20.92
CA ALA A 202 -18.74 -0.73 -20.20
C ALA A 202 -18.56 -0.56 -18.68
N ASP A 203 -19.62 -0.07 -18.02
CA ASP A 203 -19.65 0.15 -16.58
C ASP A 203 -19.39 -1.12 -15.75
N VAL A 204 -19.66 -2.30 -16.31
CA VAL A 204 -19.38 -3.58 -15.62
C VAL A 204 -17.90 -3.73 -15.27
N GLY A 205 -16.99 -3.04 -15.96
CA GLY A 205 -15.58 -3.01 -15.61
C GLY A 205 -15.30 -2.45 -14.20
N TYR A 206 -16.12 -1.52 -13.71
CA TYR A 206 -16.01 -1.01 -12.34
C TYR A 206 -16.35 -2.07 -11.29
N LEU A 207 -17.24 -3.03 -11.61
CA LEU A 207 -17.51 -4.16 -10.74
C LEU A 207 -16.26 -5.05 -10.58
N PHE A 208 -15.46 -5.20 -11.63
CA PHE A 208 -14.19 -5.93 -11.54
C PHE A 208 -13.17 -5.20 -10.66
N ARG A 209 -13.18 -3.87 -10.60
CA ARG A 209 -12.33 -3.09 -9.67
C ARG A 209 -12.70 -3.26 -8.20
N VAL A 210 -13.93 -3.67 -7.88
CA VAL A 210 -14.36 -3.90 -6.48
C VAL A 210 -13.49 -4.97 -5.80
N VAL A 211 -13.10 -6.02 -6.54
CA VAL A 211 -12.29 -7.12 -6.00
C VAL A 211 -10.90 -6.65 -5.54
N PRO A 212 -10.04 -6.07 -6.40
CA PRO A 212 -8.73 -5.57 -5.96
C PRO A 212 -8.86 -4.42 -4.96
N ASN A 213 -9.92 -3.61 -4.99
CA ASN A 213 -10.18 -2.64 -3.92
C ASN A 213 -10.42 -3.31 -2.57
N ALA A 214 -11.17 -4.42 -2.53
CA ALA A 214 -11.34 -5.19 -1.30
C ALA A 214 -10.03 -5.82 -0.83
N LEU A 215 -9.19 -6.30 -1.76
CA LEU A 215 -7.84 -6.78 -1.42
C LEU A 215 -7.02 -5.67 -0.75
N TYR A 216 -7.03 -4.48 -1.33
CA TYR A 216 -6.28 -3.31 -0.87
C TYR A 216 -6.79 -2.75 0.47
N TYR A 217 -8.10 -2.49 0.59
CA TYR A 217 -8.68 -1.82 1.76
C TYR A 217 -9.01 -2.78 2.91
N ALA A 218 -9.36 -4.03 2.63
CA ALA A 218 -9.84 -4.94 3.68
C ALA A 218 -8.88 -6.09 3.99
N LEU A 219 -8.14 -6.60 3.00
CA LEU A 219 -7.44 -7.87 3.17
C LEU A 219 -5.92 -7.76 3.33
N PHE A 220 -5.25 -6.75 2.79
CA PHE A 220 -3.79 -6.69 2.84
C PHE A 220 -3.24 -6.79 4.27
N VAL A 221 -3.69 -5.93 5.19
CA VAL A 221 -3.20 -5.91 6.57
C VAL A 221 -3.54 -7.20 7.34
N PRO A 222 -4.80 -7.71 7.30
CA PRO A 222 -5.12 -9.01 7.87
C PRO A 222 -4.33 -10.17 7.25
N PHE A 223 -4.11 -10.16 5.93
CA PHE A 223 -3.34 -11.17 5.23
C PHE A 223 -1.88 -11.19 5.71
N VAL A 224 -1.26 -10.02 5.86
CA VAL A 224 0.08 -9.85 6.43
C VAL A 224 0.14 -10.48 7.83
N TRP A 225 -0.82 -10.17 8.70
CA TRP A 225 -0.86 -10.72 10.06
C TRP A 225 -1.13 -12.23 10.11
N TRP A 226 -2.13 -12.72 9.41
CA TRP A 226 -2.55 -14.12 9.51
C TRP A 226 -1.58 -15.09 8.85
N THR A 227 -0.91 -14.67 7.77
CA THR A 227 0.05 -15.52 7.07
C THR A 227 1.46 -15.45 7.65
N ALA A 228 1.73 -14.51 8.56
CA ALA A 228 3.03 -14.39 9.21
C ALA A 228 3.33 -15.64 10.06
N PRO A 229 4.53 -16.22 9.96
CA PRO A 229 4.91 -17.38 10.75
C PRO A 229 4.92 -17.05 12.25
N ALA A 230 4.75 -18.05 13.11
CA ALA A 230 4.72 -17.86 14.57
C ALA A 230 5.98 -17.16 15.08
N SER A 231 7.14 -17.47 14.49
CA SER A 231 8.40 -16.80 14.81
C SER A 231 8.34 -15.29 14.59
N VAL A 232 7.59 -14.82 13.60
CA VAL A 232 7.27 -13.41 13.35
C VAL A 232 6.25 -12.88 14.36
N ARG A 233 5.08 -13.52 14.47
CA ARG A 233 3.97 -12.99 15.28
C ARG A 233 4.26 -12.97 16.77
N GLU A 234 4.92 -14.00 17.29
CA GLU A 234 5.09 -14.21 18.73
C GLU A 234 6.48 -13.85 19.24
N GLY A 235 7.46 -13.72 18.34
CA GLY A 235 8.81 -13.30 18.73
C GLY A 235 9.52 -14.36 19.54
N LYS A 236 9.16 -15.61 19.31
CA LYS A 236 9.83 -16.77 19.85
C LYS A 236 10.57 -17.44 18.70
N LEU A 237 11.82 -17.82 18.89
CA LEU A 237 12.45 -18.78 17.98
C LEU A 237 11.60 -20.05 18.01
N ALA A 238 11.32 -20.63 16.85
CA ALA A 238 10.64 -21.92 16.81
C ALA A 238 11.47 -22.87 17.67
N GLN A 239 10.86 -23.44 18.72
CA GLN A 239 11.48 -24.53 19.45
C GLN A 239 11.63 -25.65 18.42
N THR A 240 12.85 -25.90 17.97
CA THR A 240 13.19 -27.06 17.16
C THR A 240 12.83 -28.28 18.00
N ALA A 241 11.75 -28.96 17.59
CA ALA A 241 11.42 -30.31 18.03
C ALA A 241 12.35 -31.31 17.34
#